data_AF-A0A835BF49-F1
#
_entry.id   AF-A0A835BF49-F1
#
_cell.length_a   1.000
_cell.length_b   1.000
_cell.length_c   1.000
_cell.angle_alpha   90.00
_cell.angle_beta   90.00
_cell.angle_gamma   90.00
#
_symmetry.space_group_name_H-M   'P 1'
#
loop_
_entity.id
_entity.type
_entity.pdbx_description
1 polymer ?
#
loop_
_entity_poly.entity_id
_entity_poly.type
_entity_poly.pdbx_seq_one_letter_code
_entity_poly.pdbx_strand_id
1 'polypeptide(L)'
;MLPQVTFLYLAVFNKGHAFGASLFHLLRMCTGIRKLIFILSDNRNSEAQSACPSDCICDEPTSWKTEGLVLNHLESANFYKLQGSDHEVTFLKQLFNWATVLTNMTITFGDQVTESKAREFRQALVGYSRPETSVNFCLTLWTRARHTCSNQKAKELVFLLWCADCFLCYCTAAS
;
A
#
# COMPACT_ATOMS: atom_id res chain seq x y z
N MET A 1 16.38 -0.37 -14.25
CA MET A 1 16.15 1.03 -13.85
C MET A 1 15.17 1.63 -14.85
N LEU A 2 13.92 1.83 -14.45
CA LEU A 2 12.93 2.53 -15.28
C LEU A 2 13.24 4.04 -15.27
N PRO A 3 13.30 4.73 -16.41
CA PRO A 3 13.64 6.16 -16.44
C PRO A 3 12.54 7.03 -15.81
N GLN A 4 12.95 7.96 -14.94
CA GLN A 4 12.19 9.11 -14.40
C GLN A 4 10.79 8.85 -13.80
N VAL A 5 10.47 7.62 -13.37
CA VAL A 5 9.22 7.38 -12.64
C VAL A 5 9.31 8.03 -11.26
N THR A 6 8.73 9.22 -11.13
CA THR A 6 8.64 9.95 -9.85
C THR A 6 7.34 9.65 -9.11
N PHE A 7 6.34 9.12 -9.81
CA PHE A 7 5.04 8.76 -9.26
C PHE A 7 4.69 7.33 -9.65
N LEU A 8 4.35 6.53 -8.66
CA LEU A 8 3.90 5.15 -8.84
C LEU A 8 2.50 5.01 -8.25
N TYR A 9 1.51 4.78 -9.11
CA TYR A 9 0.17 4.41 -8.70
C TYR A 9 -0.07 2.94 -9.02
N LEU A 10 -0.56 2.20 -8.01
CA LEU A 10 -0.81 0.78 -8.08
C LEU A 10 -2.19 0.49 -7.49
N ALA A 11 -3.05 -0.10 -8.30
CA ALA A 11 -4.29 -0.70 -7.82
C ALA A 11 -4.20 -2.21 -8.01
N VAL A 12 -4.28 -2.94 -6.89
CA VAL A 12 -4.22 -4.39 -6.86
C VAL A 12 -5.57 -4.93 -6.41
N PHE A 13 -6.13 -5.80 -7.23
CA PHE A 13 -7.33 -6.56 -6.90
C PHE A 13 -6.88 -7.94 -6.44
N ASN A 14 -6.64 -8.11 -5.14
CA ASN A 14 -6.29 -9.41 -4.59
C ASN A 14 -7.26 -9.84 -3.49
N LYS A 15 -7.32 -11.14 -3.28
CA LYS A 15 -7.92 -11.77 -2.10
C LYS A 15 -6.91 -11.90 -0.94
N GLY A 16 -5.92 -11.02 -0.91
CA GLY A 16 -4.85 -10.99 0.08
C GLY A 16 -3.62 -11.84 -0.24
N HIS A 17 -2.51 -11.40 0.37
CA HIS A 17 -1.28 -12.14 0.73
C HIS A 17 0.01 -11.80 -0.05
N ALA A 18 0.04 -11.80 -1.40
CA ALA A 18 1.30 -11.60 -2.15
C ALA A 18 1.69 -10.12 -2.43
N PHE A 19 0.95 -9.15 -1.89
CA PHE A 19 1.16 -7.75 -2.25
C PHE A 19 2.52 -7.21 -1.76
N GLY A 20 3.00 -7.66 -0.59
CA GLY A 20 4.26 -7.20 0.00
C GLY A 20 5.46 -7.51 -0.91
N ALA A 21 5.57 -8.78 -1.34
CA ALA A 21 6.60 -9.21 -2.27
C ALA A 21 6.52 -8.49 -3.61
N SER A 22 5.30 -8.34 -4.15
CA SER A 22 5.06 -7.68 -5.44
C SER A 22 5.46 -6.20 -5.38
N LEU A 23 5.04 -5.49 -4.34
CA LEU A 23 5.33 -4.07 -4.17
C LEU A 23 6.82 -3.83 -3.88
N PHE A 24 7.46 -4.68 -3.08
CA PHE A 24 8.90 -4.63 -2.85
C PHE A 24 9.69 -4.76 -4.15
N HIS A 25 9.32 -5.73 -5.01
CA HIS A 25 9.97 -5.89 -6.31
C HIS A 25 9.81 -4.64 -7.18
N LEU A 26 8.61 -4.06 -7.26
CA LEU A 26 8.37 -2.83 -8.02
C LEU A 26 9.17 -1.64 -7.46
N LEU A 27 9.20 -1.47 -6.14
CA LEU A 27 9.96 -0.40 -5.49
C LEU A 27 11.47 -0.54 -5.71
N ARG A 28 11.99 -1.77 -5.75
CA ARG A 28 13.38 -2.07 -6.10
C ARG A 28 13.72 -1.65 -7.54
N MET A 29 12.76 -1.74 -8.46
CA MET A 29 12.94 -1.34 -9.86
C MET A 29 12.76 0.17 -10.08
N CYS A 30 12.08 0.84 -9.15
CA CYS A 30 11.67 2.24 -9.21
C CYS A 30 12.14 3.05 -7.99
N THR A 31 13.41 2.97 -7.60
CA THR A 31 13.93 3.65 -6.39
C THR A 31 13.90 5.19 -6.48
N GLY A 32 13.74 5.74 -7.69
CA GLY A 32 13.61 7.17 -7.96
C GLY A 32 12.24 7.77 -7.66
N ILE A 33 11.26 6.97 -7.22
CA ILE A 33 9.92 7.49 -6.94
C ILE A 33 9.93 8.48 -5.78
N ARG A 34 9.12 9.52 -5.93
CA ARG A 34 8.82 10.53 -4.91
C ARG A 34 7.47 10.33 -4.26
N LYS A 35 6.54 9.70 -4.97
CA LYS A 35 5.19 9.45 -4.48
C LYS A 35 4.69 8.07 -4.86
N LEU A 36 4.18 7.35 -3.86
CA LEU A 36 3.51 6.06 -3.99
C LEU A 36 2.03 6.23 -3.67
N ILE A 37 1.17 5.70 -4.54
CA ILE A 37 -0.23 5.45 -4.21
C ILE A 37 -0.51 3.97 -4.42
N PHE A 38 -1.02 3.32 -3.40
CA PHE A 38 -1.39 1.91 -3.41
C PHE A 38 -2.83 1.74 -2.97
N ILE A 39 -3.64 1.03 -3.76
CA ILE A 39 -5.03 0.72 -3.45
C ILE A 39 -5.20 -0.79 -3.42
N LEU A 40 -5.63 -1.31 -2.27
CA LEU A 40 -5.99 -2.72 -2.12
C LEU A 40 -7.50 -2.88 -2.29
N SER A 41 -7.96 -3.42 -3.40
CA SER A 41 -9.39 -3.63 -3.61
C SER A 41 -9.75 -5.10 -3.45
N ASP A 42 -10.60 -5.40 -2.46
CA ASP A 42 -11.19 -6.73 -2.31
C ASP A 42 -12.42 -6.88 -3.23
N ASN A 43 -12.61 -8.08 -3.78
CA ASN A 43 -13.81 -8.43 -4.51
C ASN A 43 -14.89 -8.81 -3.49
N ARG A 44 -15.81 -7.89 -3.23
CA ARG A 44 -16.93 -7.97 -2.26
C ARG A 44 -17.85 -9.20 -2.40
N ASN A 45 -17.63 -10.07 -3.39
CA ASN A 45 -18.52 -11.18 -3.74
C ASN A 45 -17.99 -12.58 -3.35
N SER A 46 -16.88 -12.74 -2.63
CA SER A 46 -16.52 -14.06 -2.09
C SER A 46 -16.70 -14.13 -0.58
N GLU A 47 -17.64 -14.98 -0.18
CA GLU A 47 -17.91 -15.41 1.18
C GLU A 47 -16.64 -15.83 1.91
N ALA A 48 -16.54 -15.42 3.17
CA ALA A 48 -15.53 -15.77 4.16
C ALA A 48 -14.06 -15.58 3.72
N GLN A 49 -13.36 -14.68 4.40
CA GLN A 49 -11.91 -14.69 4.47
C GLN A 49 -11.46 -16.06 5.00
N SER A 50 -11.17 -17.00 4.12
CA SER A 50 -10.38 -18.16 4.50
C SER A 50 -9.02 -17.63 4.89
N ALA A 51 -8.54 -17.98 6.09
CA ALA A 51 -7.13 -17.85 6.41
C ALA A 51 -6.29 -18.34 5.23
N CYS A 52 -5.17 -17.67 4.98
CA CYS A 52 -4.19 -18.09 4.00
C CYS A 52 -4.02 -19.61 4.01
N PRO A 53 -4.31 -20.32 2.90
CA PRO A 53 -4.06 -21.76 2.84
C PRO A 53 -2.63 -22.03 3.28
N SER A 54 -2.39 -23.11 4.02
CA SER A 54 -1.06 -23.44 4.53
C SER A 54 0.00 -23.53 3.42
N ASP A 55 -0.43 -23.87 2.20
CA ASP A 55 0.43 -24.05 1.03
C ASP A 55 0.51 -22.80 0.14
N CYS A 56 0.04 -21.65 0.62
CA CYS A 56 0.08 -20.41 -0.14
C CYS A 56 1.50 -19.84 -0.17
N ILE A 57 2.08 -19.77 -1.37
CA ILE A 57 3.39 -19.13 -1.64
C ILE A 57 3.34 -17.59 -1.56
N CYS A 58 2.24 -17.02 -1.11
CA CYS A 58 2.02 -15.59 -1.07
C CYS A 58 2.89 -14.85 -0.04
N ASP A 59 3.44 -15.59 0.92
CA ASP A 59 4.50 -15.08 1.80
C ASP A 59 5.88 -15.09 1.15
N GLU A 60 6.03 -15.79 0.01
CA GLU A 60 7.27 -15.94 -0.72
C GLU A 60 7.37 -14.95 -1.91
N PRO A 61 8.59 -14.48 -2.22
CA PRO A 61 9.79 -14.57 -1.39
C PRO A 61 9.65 -13.73 -0.11
N THR A 62 10.03 -14.28 1.05
CA THR A 62 9.96 -13.55 2.33
C THR A 62 11.03 -12.45 2.45
N SER A 63 11.91 -12.31 1.45
CA SER A 63 13.03 -11.38 1.47
C SER A 63 12.59 -9.94 1.71
N TRP A 64 11.41 -9.53 1.22
CA TRP A 64 10.87 -8.19 1.48
C TRP A 64 10.64 -7.89 2.96
N LYS A 65 10.57 -8.89 3.84
CA LYS A 65 10.41 -8.70 5.29
C LYS A 65 11.73 -8.33 5.99
N THR A 66 12.89 -8.60 5.38
CA THR A 66 14.21 -8.44 6.02
C THR A 66 15.24 -7.71 5.16
N GLU A 67 15.09 -7.77 3.84
CA GLU A 67 16.04 -7.18 2.89
C GLU A 67 15.95 -5.65 2.93
N GLY A 68 17.12 -5.01 2.97
CA GLY A 68 17.22 -3.56 2.89
C GLY A 68 16.88 -3.06 1.49
N LEU A 69 16.07 -2.03 1.42
CA LEU A 69 15.82 -1.23 0.22
C LEU A 69 16.03 0.24 0.55
N VAL A 70 16.49 1.02 -0.42
CA VAL A 70 16.79 2.43 -0.25
C VAL A 70 15.92 3.25 -1.19
N LEU A 71 15.00 4.03 -0.62
CA LEU A 71 14.04 4.90 -1.33
C LEU A 71 14.31 6.36 -0.97
N ASN A 72 15.50 6.86 -1.33
CA ASN A 72 16.04 8.18 -0.95
C ASN A 72 15.25 9.39 -1.49
N HIS A 73 14.23 9.15 -2.31
CA HIS A 73 13.40 10.21 -2.89
C HIS A 73 11.93 10.10 -2.48
N LEU A 74 11.51 9.02 -1.82
CA LEU A 74 10.10 8.77 -1.52
C LEU A 74 9.62 9.67 -0.38
N GLU A 75 8.98 10.78 -0.76
CA GLU A 75 8.50 11.82 0.15
C GLU A 75 7.05 11.57 0.60
N SER A 76 6.23 10.91 -0.23
CA SER A 76 4.81 10.69 0.01
C SER A 76 4.36 9.26 -0.29
N ALA A 77 3.58 8.64 0.60
CA ALA A 77 3.01 7.32 0.37
C ALA A 77 1.57 7.21 0.86
N ASN A 78 0.63 6.86 -0.02
CA ASN A 78 -0.76 6.68 0.33
C ASN A 78 -1.20 5.24 0.12
N PHE A 79 -1.80 4.64 1.14
CA PHE A 79 -2.34 3.31 1.15
C PHE A 79 -3.84 3.38 1.40
N TYR A 80 -4.62 2.81 0.48
CA TYR A 80 -6.08 2.84 0.55
C TYR A 80 -6.64 1.44 0.70
N LYS A 81 -7.72 1.35 1.49
CA LYS A 81 -8.51 0.14 1.76
C LYS A 81 -7.72 -1.01 2.40
N LEU A 82 -6.75 -0.68 3.27
CA LEU A 82 -6.05 -1.70 4.05
C LEU A 82 -7.02 -2.45 4.97
N GLN A 83 -6.81 -3.74 5.14
CA GLN A 83 -7.67 -4.61 5.96
C GLN A 83 -7.17 -4.78 7.40
N GLY A 84 -6.02 -4.20 7.72
CA GLY A 84 -5.41 -4.23 9.05
C GLY A 84 -4.70 -5.55 9.36
N SER A 85 -4.23 -6.28 8.35
CA SER A 85 -3.50 -7.54 8.50
C SER A 85 -2.05 -7.32 8.94
N ASP A 86 -1.46 -8.35 9.56
CA ASP A 86 -0.05 -8.31 9.99
C ASP A 86 0.93 -8.11 8.84
N HIS A 87 0.59 -8.60 7.64
CA HIS A 87 1.38 -8.40 6.43
C HIS A 87 1.41 -6.93 5.99
N GLU A 88 0.27 -6.24 6.07
CA GLU A 88 0.18 -4.79 5.82
C GLU A 88 0.97 -4.00 6.85
N VAL A 89 0.87 -4.35 8.14
CA VAL A 89 1.68 -3.74 9.20
C VAL A 89 3.17 -3.93 8.91
N THR A 90 3.59 -5.16 8.65
CA THR A 90 5.00 -5.52 8.40
C THR A 90 5.54 -4.77 7.20
N PHE A 91 4.78 -4.68 6.11
CA PHE A 91 5.19 -3.93 4.93
C PHE A 91 5.37 -2.44 5.23
N LEU A 92 4.43 -1.82 5.93
CA LEU A 92 4.53 -0.39 6.27
C LEU A 92 5.70 -0.10 7.21
N LYS A 93 5.99 -0.98 8.17
CA LYS A 93 7.19 -0.89 9.01
C LYS A 93 8.46 -0.89 8.17
N GLN A 94 8.54 -1.80 7.20
CA GLN A 94 9.68 -1.83 6.29
C GLN A 94 9.76 -0.59 5.40
N LEU A 95 8.62 -0.07 4.95
CA LEU A 95 8.61 1.15 4.15
C LEU A 95 9.19 2.36 4.92
N PHE A 96 8.91 2.50 6.22
CA PHE A 96 9.55 3.53 7.05
C PHE A 96 11.07 3.35 7.13
N ASN A 97 11.56 2.11 7.18
CA ASN A 97 12.99 1.84 7.17
C ASN A 97 13.63 2.18 5.81
N TRP A 98 12.94 1.88 4.72
CA TRP A 98 13.45 2.08 3.36
C TRP A 98 13.40 3.54 2.91
N ALA A 99 12.37 4.28 3.32
CA ALA A 99 12.09 5.65 2.89
C ALA A 99 12.35 6.65 4.03
N THR A 100 13.63 6.87 4.34
CA THR A 100 14.04 7.75 5.45
C THR A 100 13.68 9.23 5.27
N VAL A 101 13.37 9.65 4.04
CA VAL A 101 12.92 11.00 3.66
C VAL A 101 11.40 11.14 3.59
N LEU A 102 10.65 10.10 3.96
CA LEU A 102 9.19 10.10 3.92
C LEU A 102 8.64 11.16 4.87
N THR A 103 7.93 12.15 4.32
CA THR A 103 7.33 13.25 5.09
C THR A 103 5.85 13.05 5.32
N ASN A 104 5.15 12.38 4.40
CA ASN A 104 3.71 12.25 4.44
C ASN A 104 3.26 10.83 4.12
N MET A 105 2.47 10.25 5.01
CA MET A 105 1.80 8.98 4.78
C MET A 105 0.30 9.10 5.08
N THR A 106 -0.53 8.59 4.17
CA THR A 106 -1.97 8.45 4.39
C THR A 106 -2.35 6.98 4.36
N ILE A 107 -3.02 6.50 5.39
CA ILE A 107 -3.54 5.14 5.48
C ILE A 107 -5.05 5.23 5.63
N THR A 108 -5.77 4.60 4.71
CA THR A 108 -7.22 4.46 4.77
C THR A 108 -7.57 3.00 4.91
N PHE A 109 -8.40 2.67 5.90
CA PHE A 109 -8.88 1.31 6.12
C PHE A 109 -10.07 0.98 5.22
N GLY A 110 -10.27 -0.31 4.94
CA GLY A 110 -11.48 -0.78 4.27
C GLY A 110 -12.71 -0.77 5.17
N ASP A 111 -13.90 -0.82 4.57
CA ASP A 111 -15.19 -0.67 5.26
C ASP A 111 -15.47 -1.74 6.33
N GLN A 112 -14.75 -2.87 6.27
CA GLN A 112 -14.91 -4.00 7.20
C GLN A 112 -13.95 -3.96 8.40
N VAL A 113 -13.04 -2.97 8.44
CA VAL A 113 -12.08 -2.85 9.54
C VAL A 113 -12.74 -2.17 10.73
N THR A 114 -12.78 -2.86 11.86
CA THR A 114 -13.30 -2.30 13.11
C THR A 114 -12.38 -1.21 13.67
N GLU A 115 -12.93 -0.30 14.46
CA GLU A 115 -12.15 0.75 15.13
C GLU A 115 -11.06 0.18 16.05
N SER A 116 -11.35 -0.92 16.75
CA SER A 116 -10.36 -1.60 17.60
C SER A 116 -9.17 -2.11 16.81
N LYS A 117 -9.41 -2.78 15.68
CA LYS A 117 -8.37 -3.30 14.78
C LYS A 117 -7.57 -2.16 14.16
N ALA A 118 -8.24 -1.09 13.74
CA ALA A 118 -7.57 0.11 13.25
C ALA A 118 -6.68 0.77 14.32
N ARG A 119 -7.11 0.77 15.59
CA ARG A 119 -6.32 1.30 16.71
C ARG A 119 -5.07 0.46 16.97
N GLU A 120 -5.18 -0.86 16.99
CA GLU A 120 -4.04 -1.78 17.12
C GLU A 120 -3.05 -1.58 15.97
N PHE A 121 -3.56 -1.48 14.74
CA PHE A 121 -2.75 -1.19 13.56
C PHE A 121 -1.97 0.13 13.69
N ARG A 122 -2.64 1.20 14.15
CA ARG A 122 -2.00 2.50 14.42
C ARG A 122 -0.89 2.36 15.46
N GLN A 123 -1.20 1.73 16.60
CA GLN A 123 -0.23 1.53 17.68
C GLN A 123 1.00 0.77 17.22
N ALA A 124 0.82 -0.23 16.34
CA ALA A 124 1.94 -1.00 15.78
C ALA A 124 2.88 -0.17 14.90
N LEU A 125 2.45 0.99 14.39
CA LEU A 125 3.23 1.85 13.50
C LEU A 125 3.84 3.08 14.19
N VAL A 126 3.31 3.51 15.35
CA VAL A 126 3.76 4.73 16.06
C VAL A 126 5.27 4.75 16.31
N GLY A 127 5.88 3.60 16.63
CA GLY A 127 7.33 3.50 16.91
C GLY A 127 8.23 3.48 15.68
N TYR A 128 7.67 3.43 14.47
CA TYR A 128 8.42 3.29 13.21
C TYR A 128 8.46 4.58 12.40
N SER A 129 7.46 5.46 12.55
CA SER A 129 7.48 6.78 11.93
C SER A 129 8.50 7.68 12.61
N ARG A 130 9.25 8.45 11.81
CA ARG A 130 10.10 9.51 12.33
C ARG A 130 9.24 10.67 12.84
N PRO A 131 9.73 11.49 13.79
CA PRO A 131 8.98 12.64 14.30
C PRO A 131 8.54 13.62 13.19
N GLU A 132 9.32 13.72 12.12
CA GLU A 132 9.05 14.59 10.97
C GLU A 132 8.03 14.00 9.99
N THR A 133 7.74 12.69 10.09
CA THR A 133 6.79 12.03 9.21
C THR A 133 5.37 12.19 9.73
N SER A 134 4.53 12.91 8.99
CA SER A 134 3.10 12.99 9.25
C SER A 134 2.41 11.70 8.77
N VAL A 135 1.82 10.93 9.68
CA VAL A 135 1.06 9.72 9.36
C VAL A 135 -0.42 9.94 9.71
N ASN A 136 -1.27 9.96 8.68
CA ASN A 136 -2.71 10.18 8.82
C ASN A 136 -3.47 8.87 8.63
N PHE A 137 -4.41 8.59 9.53
CA PHE A 137 -5.23 7.38 9.48
C PHE A 137 -6.71 7.74 9.34
N CYS A 138 -7.35 7.20 8.30
CA CYS A 138 -8.77 7.43 8.00
C CYS A 138 -9.55 6.11 8.05
N LEU A 139 -10.71 6.11 8.72
CA LEU A 139 -11.72 5.07 8.58
C LEU A 139 -12.68 5.50 7.49
N THR A 140 -12.97 4.65 6.51
CA THR A 140 -14.06 4.92 5.56
C THR A 140 -15.40 4.75 6.28
N LEU A 141 -15.87 5.81 6.95
CA LEU A 141 -17.25 5.88 7.42
C LEU A 141 -18.15 6.13 6.20
N TRP A 142 -18.51 5.10 5.45
CA TRP A 142 -19.57 5.18 4.42
C TRP A 142 -20.97 5.28 5.04
N THR A 143 -21.12 6.04 6.12
CA THR A 143 -22.42 6.52 6.61
C THR A 143 -22.52 8.01 6.36
N ARG A 144 -22.95 8.35 5.14
CA ARG A 144 -23.72 9.55 4.82
C ARG A 144 -23.16 10.87 5.39
N ALA A 145 -21.89 11.19 5.14
CA ALA A 145 -21.40 12.56 5.27
C ALA A 145 -20.53 12.91 4.06
N ARG A 146 -21.01 13.89 3.30
CA ARG A 146 -20.30 14.52 2.19
C ARG A 146 -18.93 15.02 2.65
N HIS A 147 -17.91 14.77 1.83
CA HIS A 147 -16.71 15.58 1.67
C HIS A 147 -15.98 16.06 2.94
N THR A 148 -14.85 15.41 3.25
CA THR A 148 -13.60 16.10 3.63
C THR A 148 -12.38 15.24 3.28
N CYS A 149 -12.04 15.16 2.00
CA CYS A 149 -10.64 15.07 1.61
C CYS A 149 -10.45 16.17 0.56
N SER A 150 -9.83 17.28 0.97
CA SER A 150 -9.54 18.36 0.04
C SER A 150 -8.33 18.00 -0.83
N ASN A 151 -8.38 18.54 -2.04
CA ASN A 151 -7.34 18.67 -3.04
C ASN A 151 -7.18 17.60 -4.14
N GLN A 152 -7.47 18.17 -5.31
CA GLN A 152 -6.89 17.96 -6.64
C GLN A 152 -7.53 16.91 -7.55
N LYS A 153 -8.30 17.46 -8.50
CA LYS A 153 -8.67 16.86 -9.79
C LYS A 153 -7.41 16.36 -10.51
N ALA A 154 -7.43 15.12 -10.97
CA ALA A 154 -6.68 14.71 -12.15
C ALA A 154 -7.49 13.62 -12.87
N LYS A 155 -7.88 13.92 -14.10
CA LYS A 155 -8.43 12.98 -15.07
C LYS A 155 -7.23 12.27 -15.66
N GLU A 156 -7.19 10.94 -15.75
CA GLU A 156 -6.21 10.32 -16.66
C GLU A 156 -6.50 8.86 -17.06
N LEU A 157 -5.98 8.56 -18.25
CA LEU A 157 -6.21 7.41 -19.11
C LEU A 157 -5.40 6.17 -18.70
N VAL A 158 -5.92 5.00 -19.10
CA VAL A 158 -5.53 3.66 -18.64
C VAL A 158 -4.68 2.95 -19.69
N PHE A 159 -3.53 2.39 -19.29
CA PHE A 159 -2.80 1.38 -20.07
C PHE A 159 -2.47 0.16 -19.19
N LEU A 160 -2.57 -1.04 -19.76
CA LEU A 160 -2.55 -2.35 -19.11
C LEU A 160 -1.17 -3.00 -19.24
N LEU A 161 -0.58 -3.47 -18.12
CA LEU A 161 0.61 -4.33 -18.13
C LEU A 161 0.31 -5.61 -17.34
N TRP A 162 0.47 -6.76 -18.00
CA TRP A 162 0.27 -8.10 -17.43
C TRP A 162 1.43 -8.51 -16.52
N CYS A 163 1.12 -9.03 -15.34
CA CYS A 163 2.03 -9.83 -14.52
C CYS A 163 1.50 -11.27 -14.52
N ALA A 164 2.36 -12.24 -14.86
CA ALA A 164 1.95 -13.49 -15.49
C ALA A 164 1.13 -14.47 -14.65
N ASP A 165 0.97 -14.33 -13.32
CA ASP A 165 0.29 -15.37 -12.52
C ASP A 165 -0.63 -14.86 -11.38
N CYS A 166 -1.05 -13.59 -11.38
CA CYS A 166 -2.18 -13.13 -10.55
C CYS A 166 -2.82 -11.86 -11.12
N PHE A 167 -4.16 -11.84 -11.12
CA PHE A 167 -5.05 -10.85 -11.75
C PHE A 167 -4.61 -9.37 -11.66
N LEU A 168 -4.69 -8.69 -12.82
CA LEU A 168 -4.74 -7.23 -13.08
C LEU A 168 -4.07 -6.31 -12.05
N CYS A 169 -2.78 -6.04 -12.25
CA CYS A 169 -2.11 -4.85 -11.73
C CYS A 169 -2.31 -3.68 -12.69
N TYR A 170 -2.80 -2.55 -12.18
CA TYR A 170 -2.81 -1.28 -12.91
C TYR A 170 -1.62 -0.42 -12.44
N CYS A 171 -0.67 -0.15 -13.33
CA CYS A 171 0.44 0.78 -13.12
C CYS A 171 0.21 2.02 -13.97
N THR A 172 0.08 3.21 -13.37
CA THR A 172 0.21 4.47 -14.11
C THR A 172 1.53 5.15 -13.72
N ALA A 173 2.36 5.44 -14.71
CA ALA A 173 3.49 6.34 -14.59
C ALA A 173 3.07 7.66 -15.23
N ALA A 174 2.85 8.68 -14.40
CA ALA A 174 2.66 10.05 -14.89
C ALA A 174 4.04 10.66 -15.09
N SER A 175 4.33 11.09 -16.32
CA SER A 175 5.53 11.83 -16.72
C SER A 175 5.39 13.31 -16.43
#